data_AF-A0ABD0JAR7-F1
#
_entry.id   AF-A0ABD0JAR7-F1
#
_cell.length_a   1.000
_cell.length_b   1.000
_cell.length_c   1.000
_cell.angle_alpha   90.00
_cell.angle_beta   90.00
_cell.angle_gamma   90.00
#
_symmetry.space_group_name_H-M   'P 1'
#
loop_
_entity.id
_entity.type
_entity.pdbx_description
1 polymer ?
#
loop_
_entity_poly.entity_id
_entity_poly.type
_entity_poly.pdbx_seq_one_letter_code
_entity_poly.pdbx_strand_id
1 'polypeptide(L)'
;MEVEAARVFWLRSVARHKLRYTVLLSDGDAKTFQQLTSIKPYGDEVTIEKEECINHVSKRLGTALRNLVADCRKRGITLGGRGRGQLTQNAIRKLTIYYNRAIRGG
;
A
#
# COMPACT_ATOMS: atom_id res chain seq x y z
N MET A 1 10.56 6.34 -12.97
CA MET A 1 10.70 5.04 -13.66
C MET A 1 9.36 4.31 -13.74
N GLU A 2 8.72 3.97 -12.62
CA GLU A 2 7.43 3.24 -12.62
C GLU A 2 6.29 3.99 -13.31
N VAL A 3 6.16 5.30 -13.07
CA VAL A 3 5.15 6.15 -13.69
C VAL A 3 5.25 6.11 -15.23
N GLU A 4 6.47 6.22 -15.77
CA GLU A 4 6.69 6.19 -17.21
C GLU A 4 6.45 4.80 -17.80
N ALA A 5 6.87 3.75 -17.08
CA ALA A 5 6.60 2.37 -17.50
C ALA A 5 5.08 2.12 -17.58
N ALA A 6 4.32 2.51 -16.57
CA ALA A 6 2.87 2.39 -16.55
C ALA A 6 2.24 3.18 -17.71
N ARG A 7 2.65 4.44 -17.91
CA ARG A 7 2.19 5.25 -19.04
C ARG A 7 2.40 4.54 -20.38
N VAL A 8 3.59 4.03 -20.64
CA VAL A 8 3.91 3.31 -21.90
C VAL A 8 3.07 2.04 -22.05
N PHE A 9 2.91 1.25 -20.99
CA PHE A 9 2.12 0.02 -21.04
C PHE A 9 0.64 0.28 -21.33
N TRP A 10 0.06 1.26 -20.65
CA TRP A 10 -1.36 1.56 -20.77
C TRP A 10 -1.70 2.16 -22.13
N LEU A 11 -0.92 3.14 -22.61
CA LEU A 11 -1.19 3.80 -23.91
C LEU A 11 -1.12 2.84 -25.11
N ARG A 12 -0.22 1.85 -25.08
CA ARG A 12 -0.06 0.91 -26.21
C ARG A 12 -0.90 -0.36 -26.11
N SER A 13 -1.58 -0.57 -24.97
CA SER A 13 -2.26 -1.82 -24.65
C SER A 13 -3.36 -2.20 -25.66
N VAL A 14 -4.21 -1.26 -26.07
CA VAL A 14 -5.26 -1.51 -27.06
C VAL A 14 -4.66 -1.83 -28.42
N ALA A 15 -3.69 -1.05 -28.88
CA ALA A 15 -3.08 -1.24 -30.20
C ALA A 15 -2.29 -2.55 -30.31
N ARG A 16 -1.58 -2.95 -29.24
CA ARG A 16 -0.71 -4.15 -29.26
C ARG A 16 -1.39 -5.43 -28.79
N HIS A 17 -2.37 -5.31 -27.90
CA HIS A 17 -2.93 -6.45 -27.17
C HIS A 17 -4.45 -6.49 -27.15
N LYS A 18 -5.13 -5.50 -27.77
CA LYS A 18 -6.60 -5.41 -27.83
C LYS A 18 -7.27 -5.49 -26.45
N LEU A 19 -6.62 -4.94 -25.41
CA LEU A 19 -7.09 -4.95 -24.04
C LEU A 19 -7.04 -3.56 -23.42
N ARG A 20 -7.87 -3.34 -22.40
CA ARG A 20 -7.84 -2.15 -21.54
C ARG A 20 -7.58 -2.60 -20.11
N TYR A 21 -6.67 -1.92 -19.43
CA TYR A 21 -6.53 -2.07 -17.99
C TYR A 21 -7.56 -1.18 -17.29
N THR A 22 -8.22 -1.69 -16.26
CA THR A 22 -9.21 -0.92 -15.50
C THR A 22 -8.81 -0.76 -14.03
N VAL A 23 -7.94 -1.63 -13.54
CA VAL A 23 -7.50 -1.64 -12.14
C VAL A 23 -5.97 -1.52 -12.08
N LEU A 24 -5.49 -0.63 -11.22
CA LEU A 24 -4.09 -0.49 -10.85
C LEU A 24 -3.89 -1.02 -9.41
N LEU A 25 -3.19 -2.14 -9.29
CA LEU A 25 -2.69 -2.60 -7.99
C LEU A 25 -1.43 -1.82 -7.61
N SER A 26 -1.41 -1.25 -6.41
CA SER A 26 -0.33 -0.40 -5.93
C SER A 26 0.07 -0.72 -4.48
N ASP A 27 1.28 -0.29 -4.13
CA ASP A 27 1.90 -0.50 -2.82
C ASP A 27 1.84 0.80 -1.96
N GLY A 28 0.79 1.61 -2.11
CA GLY A 28 0.62 2.86 -1.37
C GLY A 28 1.06 4.12 -2.11
N ASP A 29 1.82 4.00 -3.20
CA ASP A 29 2.19 5.15 -4.03
C ASP A 29 1.02 5.65 -4.88
N ALA A 30 0.81 6.97 -4.89
CA ALA A 30 -0.28 7.60 -5.63
C ALA A 30 0.14 8.19 -6.99
N LYS A 31 1.46 8.35 -7.23
CA LYS A 31 1.97 9.07 -8.40
C LYS A 31 1.58 8.41 -9.73
N THR A 32 1.71 7.09 -9.80
CA THR A 32 1.35 6.32 -11.00
C THR A 32 -0.16 6.42 -11.29
N PHE A 33 -0.98 6.28 -10.26
CA PHE A 33 -2.44 6.41 -10.38
C PHE A 33 -2.86 7.79 -10.87
N GLN A 34 -2.30 8.86 -10.27
CA GLN A 34 -2.56 10.24 -10.68
C GLN A 34 -2.18 10.49 -12.14
N GLN A 35 -1.02 9.99 -12.57
CA GLN A 35 -0.60 10.14 -13.97
C GLN A 35 -1.53 9.40 -14.93
N LEU A 36 -1.90 8.16 -14.63
CA LEU A 36 -2.80 7.38 -15.49
C LEU A 36 -4.20 8.02 -15.57
N THR A 37 -4.70 8.55 -14.45
CA THR A 37 -5.98 9.29 -14.40
C THR A 37 -5.92 10.56 -15.23
N SER A 38 -4.79 11.26 -15.24
CA SER A 38 -4.59 12.49 -16.01
C SER A 38 -4.53 12.23 -17.51
N ILE A 39 -3.79 11.21 -17.96
CA ILE A 39 -3.59 10.93 -19.39
C ILE A 39 -4.78 10.22 -20.04
N LYS A 40 -5.71 9.66 -19.24
CA LYS A 40 -6.94 8.97 -19.68
C LYS A 40 -6.68 8.08 -20.91
N PRO A 41 -5.89 7.00 -20.77
CA PRO A 41 -5.36 6.23 -21.90
C PRO A 41 -6.44 5.56 -22.75
N TYR A 42 -7.68 5.49 -22.25
CA TYR A 42 -8.83 4.89 -22.91
C TYR A 42 -10.02 5.86 -23.06
N GLY A 43 -9.80 7.16 -22.93
CA GLY A 43 -10.85 8.19 -22.97
C GLY A 43 -11.60 8.36 -21.64
N ASP A 44 -12.63 9.21 -21.66
CA ASP A 44 -13.43 9.58 -20.48
C ASP A 44 -14.39 8.48 -20.01
N GLU A 45 -14.68 7.51 -20.87
CA GLU A 45 -15.63 6.43 -20.60
C GLU A 45 -15.07 5.36 -19.65
N VAL A 46 -13.74 5.29 -19.51
CA VAL A 46 -13.07 4.24 -18.72
C VAL A 46 -12.40 4.86 -17.52
N THR A 47 -12.97 4.59 -16.34
CA THR A 47 -12.38 4.97 -15.06
C THR A 47 -11.34 3.94 -14.64
N ILE A 48 -10.21 4.42 -14.13
CA ILE A 48 -9.17 3.57 -13.57
C ILE A 48 -9.40 3.49 -12.07
N GLU A 49 -9.52 2.28 -11.55
CA GLU A 49 -9.63 2.02 -10.11
C GLU A 49 -8.25 1.76 -9.52
N LYS A 50 -8.03 2.22 -8.29
CA LYS A 50 -6.81 1.97 -7.54
C LYS A 50 -7.09 0.95 -6.44
N GLU A 51 -6.34 -0.14 -6.45
CA GLU A 51 -6.32 -1.10 -5.37
C GLU A 51 -4.99 -1.05 -4.62
N GLU A 52 -5.05 -1.40 -3.34
CA GLU A 52 -3.90 -1.41 -2.43
C GLU A 52 -3.53 -2.84 -2.08
N CYS A 53 -2.24 -3.16 -2.16
CA CYS A 53 -1.74 -4.48 -1.82
C CYS A 53 -1.95 -4.77 -0.33
N ILE A 54 -2.75 -5.80 -0.03
CA ILE A 54 -3.07 -6.21 1.36
C ILE A 54 -1.80 -6.49 2.18
N ASN A 55 -0.78 -7.09 1.54
CA ASN A 55 0.50 -7.33 2.19
C ASN A 55 1.20 -6.01 2.55
N HIS A 56 1.13 -5.02 1.66
CA HIS A 56 1.71 -3.70 1.89
C HIS A 56 0.94 -2.94 2.98
N VAL A 57 -0.38 -2.96 2.95
CA VAL A 57 -1.25 -2.41 4.00
C VAL A 57 -0.91 -2.97 5.38
N SER A 58 -0.65 -4.28 5.46
CA SER A 58 -0.25 -4.93 6.71
C SER A 58 1.16 -4.51 7.16
N LYS A 59 2.12 -4.45 6.23
CA LYS A 59 3.48 -3.95 6.52
C LYS A 59 3.46 -2.52 7.05
N ARG A 60 2.61 -1.65 6.48
CA ARG A 60 2.44 -0.25 6.93
C ARG A 60 2.04 -0.17 8.40
N LEU A 61 1.10 -1.01 8.87
CA LEU A 61 0.74 -1.08 10.29
C LEU A 61 1.95 -1.41 11.16
N GLY A 62 2.70 -2.45 10.79
CA GLY A 62 3.89 -2.86 11.53
C GLY A 62 4.96 -1.77 11.61
N THR A 63 5.20 -1.06 10.51
CA THR A 63 6.13 0.09 10.47
C THR A 63 5.63 1.24 11.36
N ALA A 64 4.34 1.59 11.26
CA ALA A 64 3.74 2.64 12.07
C ALA A 64 3.87 2.36 13.59
N LEU A 65 3.63 1.13 14.01
CA LEU A 65 3.78 0.73 15.42
C LEU A 65 5.25 0.81 15.90
N ARG A 66 6.21 0.43 15.05
CA ARG A 66 7.64 0.55 15.41
C ARG A 66 8.07 2.01 15.52
N ASN A 67 7.63 2.84 14.57
CA ASN A 67 7.90 4.28 14.60
C ASN A 67 7.29 4.92 15.85
N LEU A 68 6.05 4.57 16.19
CA LEU A 68 5.39 5.03 17.41
C LEU A 68 6.20 4.67 18.67
N VAL A 69 6.67 3.42 18.79
CA VAL A 69 7.52 3.01 19.92
C VAL A 69 8.81 3.82 19.98
N ALA A 70 9.45 4.06 18.83
CA ALA A 70 10.68 4.84 18.76
C ALA A 70 10.44 6.32 19.13
N ASP A 71 9.36 6.92 18.65
CA ASP A 71 9.03 8.32 18.90
C ASP A 71 8.58 8.56 20.34
N CYS A 72 7.80 7.64 20.93
CA CYS A 72 7.48 7.69 22.34
C CYS A 72 8.72 7.59 23.22
N ARG A 73 9.68 6.72 22.86
CA ARG A 73 10.95 6.60 23.60
C ARG A 73 11.74 7.91 23.60
N LYS A 74 11.79 8.65 22.49
CA LYS A 74 12.42 9.98 22.43
C LYS A 74 11.75 11.00 23.36
N ARG A 75 10.45 10.81 23.64
CA ARG A 75 9.65 11.64 24.54
C ARG A 75 9.66 11.17 25.99
N GLY A 76 10.48 10.17 26.33
CA GLY A 76 10.53 9.58 27.68
C GLY A 76 9.37 8.61 28.00
N ILE A 77 8.51 8.29 27.02
CA ILE A 77 7.38 7.37 27.20
C ILE A 77 7.80 5.97 26.75
N THR A 78 7.68 4.98 27.62
CA THR A 78 8.05 3.58 27.30
C THR A 78 6.83 2.78 26.87
N LEU A 79 6.74 2.49 25.55
CA LEU A 79 5.72 1.59 24.97
C LEU A 79 6.26 0.21 24.59
N GLY A 80 7.57 -0.01 24.69
CA GLY A 80 8.22 -1.29 24.42
C GLY A 80 8.93 -1.86 25.66
N GLY A 81 9.66 -2.97 25.50
CA GLY A 81 10.44 -3.57 26.59
C GLY A 81 9.85 -4.89 27.12
N ARG A 82 10.27 -5.32 28.32
CA ARG A 82 10.01 -6.68 28.86
C ARG A 82 8.75 -6.78 29.74
N GLY A 83 7.79 -5.87 29.57
CA GLY A 83 6.54 -5.86 30.35
C GLY A 83 5.37 -6.53 29.64
N ARG A 84 4.35 -6.94 30.40
CA ARG A 84 3.06 -7.35 29.84
C ARG A 84 2.40 -6.15 29.15
N GLY A 85 1.78 -6.37 27.99
CA GLY A 85 1.12 -5.31 27.21
C GLY A 85 2.06 -4.40 26.40
N GLN A 86 3.38 -4.65 26.43
CA GLN A 86 4.33 -3.84 25.67
C GLN A 86 4.31 -4.16 24.18
N LEU A 87 4.50 -3.14 23.34
CA LEU A 87 4.67 -3.25 21.90
C LEU A 87 6.09 -3.73 21.56
N THR A 88 6.40 -4.97 21.97
CA THR A 88 7.63 -5.65 21.57
C THR A 88 7.64 -5.93 20.07
N GLN A 89 8.81 -6.19 19.49
CA GLN A 89 8.92 -6.59 18.08
C GLN A 89 8.05 -7.81 17.74
N ASN A 90 7.98 -8.78 18.65
CA ASN A 90 7.13 -9.96 18.49
C ASN A 90 5.64 -9.63 18.58
N ALA A 91 5.24 -8.75 19.51
CA ALA A 91 3.85 -8.29 19.62
C ALA A 91 3.43 -7.55 18.35
N ILE A 92 4.24 -6.61 17.86
CA ILE A 92 3.99 -5.87 16.61
C ILE A 92 3.88 -6.83 15.42
N ARG A 93 4.77 -7.84 15.34
CA ARG A 93 4.70 -8.87 14.30
C ARG A 93 3.39 -9.65 14.34
N LYS A 94 2.95 -10.08 15.52
CA LYS A 94 1.65 -10.77 15.70
C LYS A 94 0.48 -9.89 15.30
N LEU A 95 0.45 -8.63 15.75
CA LEU A 95 -0.57 -7.65 15.36
C LEU A 95 -0.63 -7.43 13.85
N THR A 96 0.54 -7.32 13.20
CA THR A 96 0.63 -7.21 11.74
C THR A 96 0.02 -8.43 11.03
N ILE A 97 0.28 -9.65 11.53
CA ILE A 97 -0.30 -10.89 10.98
C ILE A 97 -1.81 -10.96 11.22
N TYR A 98 -2.27 -10.61 12.43
CA TYR A 98 -3.69 -10.61 12.76
C TYR A 98 -4.48 -9.62 11.91
N TYR A 99 -3.94 -8.42 11.71
CA TYR A 99 -4.51 -7.41 10.83
C TYR A 99 -4.61 -7.90 9.38
N ASN A 100 -3.54 -8.52 8.85
CA ASN A 100 -3.56 -9.13 7.52
C ASN A 100 -4.66 -10.20 7.37
N ARG A 101 -4.80 -11.07 8.37
CA ARG A 101 -5.83 -12.12 8.39
C ARG A 101 -7.23 -11.54 8.47
N ALA A 102 -7.44 -10.50 9.28
CA ALA A 102 -8.72 -9.84 9.41
C ALA A 102 -9.19 -9.21 8.09
N ILE A 103 -8.27 -8.59 7.32
CA ILE A 103 -8.60 -8.04 6.00
C ILE A 103 -8.94 -9.14 4.99
N ARG A 104 -8.26 -10.30 5.05
CA ARG A 104 -8.48 -11.40 4.10
C ARG A 104 -9.73 -12.23 4.39
N GLY A 105 -10.11 -12.33 5.64
CA GLY A 105 -11.26 -13.13 6.09
C GLY A 105 -12.52 -12.30 6.35
N GLY A 106 -12.48 -11.00 6.06
CA GLY A 106 -13.62 -10.09 6.14
C GLY A 106 -14.37 -9.98 4.82
#